data_AF-A0A7J9HW28-F1
#
_entry.id   AF-A0A7J9HW28-F1
#
_cell.length_a   1.000
_cell.length_b   1.000
_cell.length_c   1.000
_cell.angle_alpha   90.00
_cell.angle_beta   90.00
_cell.angle_gamma   90.00
#
_symmetry.space_group_name_H-M   'P 1'
#
loop_
_entity.id
_entity.type
_entity.pdbx_description
1 polymer ?
#
loop_
_entity_poly.entity_id
_entity_poly.type
_entity_poly.pdbx_seq_one_letter_code
_entity_poly.pdbx_strand_id
1 'polypeptide(L)'
;MRVTHSMYRACNTSSPLATYTTGNDSIKITTKGHHFFFCGVPGHCQAGQKVDINVLRLPETAPASAPSGSTLSPPPVPSVSVPVSSPSNALTLKASKGNFAKLGLAIAVLQFLYQVSH
;
A
#
# COMPACT_ATOMS: atom_id res chain seq x y z
N MET A 1 -3.17 10.49 -2.21
CA MET A 1 -3.32 11.65 -1.29
C MET A 1 -2.87 11.26 0.11
N ARG A 2 -2.39 12.23 0.91
CA ARG A 2 -2.08 12.09 2.34
C ARG A 2 -3.28 12.54 3.17
N VAL A 3 -3.62 11.82 4.23
CA VAL A 3 -4.81 12.09 5.05
C VAL A 3 -4.56 11.88 6.53
N THR A 4 -5.52 12.26 7.37
CA THR A 4 -5.57 11.87 8.78
C THR A 4 -6.00 10.41 8.95
N HIS A 5 -5.79 9.84 10.13
CA HIS A 5 -6.23 8.47 10.44
C HIS A 5 -7.76 8.29 10.30
N SER A 6 -8.56 9.27 10.76
CA SER A 6 -10.03 9.19 10.67
C SER A 6 -10.49 9.15 9.21
N MET A 7 -9.91 10.00 8.37
CA MET A 7 -10.19 10.04 6.93
C MET A 7 -9.74 8.76 6.23
N TYR A 8 -8.60 8.21 6.60
CA TYR A 8 -8.11 6.93 6.07
C TYR A 8 -9.10 5.79 6.34
N ARG A 9 -9.63 5.69 7.56
CA ARG A 9 -10.62 4.65 7.90
C ARG A 9 -11.93 4.82 7.14
N ALA A 10 -12.40 6.06 7.04
CA ALA A 10 -13.66 6.38 6.37
C ALA A 10 -13.56 6.50 4.84
N CYS A 11 -12.35 6.39 4.26
CA CYS A 11 -12.10 6.73 2.86
C CYS A 11 -12.62 8.14 2.47
N ASN A 12 -12.50 9.10 3.40
CA ASN A 12 -13.01 10.46 3.22
C ASN A 12 -12.02 11.32 2.42
N THR A 13 -12.45 11.85 1.27
CA THR A 13 -11.65 12.65 0.34
C THR A 13 -11.85 14.16 0.46
N SER A 14 -12.68 14.62 1.40
CA SER A 14 -13.18 16.01 1.43
C SER A 14 -12.09 17.05 1.70
N SER A 15 -11.05 16.70 2.46
CA SER A 15 -10.02 17.66 2.87
C SER A 15 -8.67 16.97 3.11
N PRO A 16 -8.02 16.45 2.04
CA PRO A 16 -6.74 15.77 2.19
C PRO A 16 -5.67 16.73 2.72
N LEU A 17 -4.70 16.20 3.48
CA LEU A 17 -3.54 16.96 3.94
C LEU A 17 -2.62 17.33 2.76
N ALA A 18 -2.58 16.48 1.73
CA ALA A 18 -1.89 16.73 0.47
C ALA A 18 -2.42 15.81 -0.64
N THR A 19 -2.35 16.29 -1.88
CA THR A 19 -2.72 15.52 -3.08
C THR A 19 -1.51 15.38 -4.00
N TYR A 20 -1.37 14.19 -4.60
CA TYR A 20 -0.27 13.83 -5.49
C TYR A 20 -0.89 13.14 -6.71
N THR A 21 -0.59 13.63 -7.91
CA THR A 21 -1.29 13.26 -9.16
C THR A 21 -0.37 13.22 -10.37
N THR A 22 0.96 13.22 -10.20
CA THR A 22 1.88 13.20 -11.34
C THR A 22 1.96 11.81 -11.99
N GLY A 23 1.50 10.77 -11.28
CA GLY A 23 1.63 9.37 -11.71
C GLY A 23 2.99 8.76 -11.39
N ASN A 24 3.97 9.57 -10.98
CA ASN A 24 5.29 9.14 -10.51
C ASN A 24 5.72 9.96 -9.29
N ASP A 25 4.87 9.95 -8.26
CA ASP A 25 5.02 10.80 -7.09
C ASP A 25 6.10 10.26 -6.12
N SER A 26 7.04 11.12 -5.70
CA SER A 26 8.02 10.82 -4.65
C SER A 26 7.69 11.59 -3.37
N ILE A 27 7.42 10.86 -2.27
CA ILE A 27 7.00 11.45 -0.99
C ILE A 27 8.05 11.15 0.08
N LYS A 28 8.75 12.19 0.56
CA LYS A 28 9.69 12.08 1.67
C LYS A 28 8.94 12.10 3.01
N ILE A 29 9.10 11.05 3.81
CA ILE A 29 8.56 10.97 5.18
C ILE A 29 9.71 11.19 6.16
N THR A 30 9.66 12.30 6.92
CA THR A 30 10.74 12.72 7.83
C THR A 30 10.42 12.55 9.30
N THR A 31 9.15 12.26 9.63
CA THR A 31 8.69 12.13 11.01
C THR A 31 8.39 10.67 11.32
N LYS A 32 8.59 10.30 12.58
CA LYS A 32 8.17 8.99 13.12
C LYS A 32 6.64 8.89 13.21
N GLY A 33 6.15 7.65 13.25
CA GLY A 33 4.74 7.32 13.46
C GLY A 33 4.01 6.97 12.16
N HIS A 34 2.68 6.93 12.25
CA HIS A 34 1.80 6.52 11.17
C HIS A 34 1.55 7.64 10.15
N HIS A 35 1.70 7.30 8.88
CA HIS A 35 1.42 8.15 7.74
C HIS A 35 0.44 7.45 6.80
N PHE A 36 -0.74 8.04 6.66
CA PHE A 36 -1.85 7.44 5.92
C PHE A 36 -1.98 8.03 4.52
N PHE A 37 -2.08 7.15 3.53
CA PHE A 37 -2.29 7.52 2.14
C PHE A 37 -3.34 6.62 1.51
N PHE A 38 -4.09 7.16 0.56
CA PHE A 38 -4.98 6.37 -0.30
C PHE A 38 -5.26 7.09 -1.61
N CYS A 39 -5.90 6.41 -2.55
CA CYS A 39 -6.38 7.01 -3.81
C CYS A 39 -7.81 7.55 -3.66
N GLY A 40 -8.00 8.83 -3.95
CA GLY A 40 -9.30 9.51 -3.81
C GLY A 40 -10.29 9.28 -4.95
N VAL A 41 -9.94 8.48 -5.96
CA VAL A 41 -10.88 8.12 -7.02
C VAL A 41 -12.01 7.27 -6.41
N PRO A 42 -13.30 7.57 -6.71
CA PRO A 42 -14.43 6.85 -6.13
C PRO A 42 -14.27 5.33 -6.22
N GLY A 43 -14.45 4.65 -5.08
CA GLY A 43 -14.36 3.19 -4.96
C GLY A 43 -12.95 2.63 -4.76
N HIS A 44 -11.88 3.35 -5.12
CA HIS A 44 -10.52 2.81 -5.05
C HIS A 44 -10.06 2.55 -3.61
N CYS A 45 -10.32 3.49 -2.69
CA CYS A 45 -9.96 3.32 -1.27
C CYS A 45 -10.73 2.16 -0.63
N GLN A 46 -12.03 2.03 -0.93
CA GLN A 46 -12.89 0.95 -0.44
C GLN A 46 -12.45 -0.40 -0.98
N ALA A 47 -11.96 -0.43 -2.22
CA ALA A 47 -11.35 -1.61 -2.84
C ALA A 47 -9.92 -1.91 -2.35
N GLY A 48 -9.39 -1.14 -1.39
CA GLY A 48 -8.11 -1.40 -0.75
C GLY A 48 -6.91 -0.64 -1.32
N GLN A 49 -7.11 0.33 -2.23
CA GLN A 49 -6.02 1.21 -2.71
C GLN A 49 -5.68 2.26 -1.65
N LYS A 50 -5.09 1.81 -0.54
CA LYS A 50 -4.74 2.57 0.64
C LYS A 50 -3.54 1.93 1.35
N VAL A 51 -2.72 2.76 2.00
CA VAL A 51 -1.53 2.32 2.74
C VAL A 51 -1.35 3.13 4.02
N ASP A 52 -1.01 2.42 5.10
CA ASP A 52 -0.53 2.99 6.36
C ASP A 52 0.97 2.68 6.47
N ILE A 53 1.78 3.73 6.56
CA ILE A 53 3.22 3.63 6.71
C ILE A 53 3.58 4.02 8.13
N ASN A 54 4.04 3.05 8.93
CA ASN A 54 4.54 3.29 10.27
C ASN A 54 6.07 3.46 10.25
N VAL A 55 6.55 4.69 10.41
CA VAL A 55 7.99 4.99 10.51
C VAL A 55 8.43 4.81 11.95
N LEU A 56 9.19 3.73 12.18
CA LEU A 56 9.74 3.40 13.49
C LEU A 56 10.93 4.30 13.85
N ARG A 57 11.16 4.51 15.15
CA ARG A 57 12.49 4.94 15.59
C ARG A 57 13.42 3.75 15.49
N LEU A 58 14.47 3.88 14.69
CA LEU A 58 15.64 3.05 14.90
C LEU A 58 16.20 3.40 16.29
N PRO A 59 16.52 2.40 17.13
CA PRO A 59 17.36 2.67 18.28
C PRO A 59 18.64 3.30 17.73
N GLU A 60 18.92 4.51 18.20
CA GLU A 60 20.24 5.11 18.01
C GLU A 60 21.18 4.20 18.77
N THR A 61 21.84 3.27 18.05
CA THR A 61 23.01 2.59 18.58
C THR A 61 23.94 3.72 18.98
N ALA A 62 24.13 3.90 20.29
CA ALA A 62 25.11 4.83 20.83
C ALA A 62 26.41 4.68 20.03
N PRO A 63 27.16 5.76 19.76
CA PRO A 63 28.39 5.66 18.98
C PRO A 63 29.25 4.56 19.60
N ALA A 64 29.44 3.47 18.85
CA ALA A 64 30.32 2.41 19.26
C ALA A 64 31.71 3.05 19.40
N SER A 65 32.23 3.11 20.64
CA SER A 65 33.64 3.38 20.87
C SER A 65 34.42 2.42 19.97
N ALA A 66 35.17 2.98 19.02
CA ALA A 66 35.94 2.20 18.07
C ALA A 66 36.83 1.20 18.84
N PRO A 67 36.76 -0.12 18.57
CA PRO A 67 37.81 -1.01 18.99
C PRO A 67 39.02 -0.71 18.11
N SER A 68 40.10 -0.28 18.74
CA SER A 68 41.43 -0.20 18.12
C SER A 68 41.78 -1.57 17.52
N GLY A 69 42.41 -1.54 16.35
CA GLY A 69 42.58 -2.69 15.47
C GLY A 69 43.25 -3.91 16.12
N SER A 70 42.86 -5.08 15.63
CA SER A 70 43.71 -6.27 15.59
C SER A 70 43.28 -7.11 14.39
N THR A 71 44.10 -7.05 13.34
CA THR A 71 44.09 -7.99 12.23
C THR A 71 44.42 -9.39 12.75
N LEU A 72 43.45 -10.28 12.79
CA LEU A 72 43.71 -11.72 12.80
C LEU A 72 42.74 -12.40 11.82
N SER A 73 43.34 -12.96 10.78
CA SER A 73 42.70 -13.72 9.72
C SER A 73 41.96 -14.95 10.28
N PRO A 74 40.69 -15.19 9.91
CA PRO A 74 40.08 -16.49 10.16
C PRO A 74 40.58 -17.54 9.14
N PRO A 75 40.72 -18.82 9.55
CA PRO A 75 41.10 -19.93 8.67
C PRO A 75 39.99 -20.26 7.65
N PRO A 76 40.31 -20.95 6.55
CA PRO A 76 39.33 -21.26 5.50
C PRO A 76 38.26 -22.25 6.00
N VAL A 77 36.98 -21.87 5.87
CA VAL A 77 35.84 -22.76 6.05
C VAL A 77 35.51 -23.47 4.73
N PRO A 78 35.11 -24.76 4.74
CA PRO A 78 34.72 -25.48 3.53
C PRO A 78 33.38 -24.97 2.98
N SER A 79 33.29 -24.83 1.65
CA SER A 79 32.07 -24.47 0.93
C SER A 79 30.96 -25.48 1.17
N VAL A 80 29.91 -25.06 1.89
CA VAL A 80 28.61 -25.74 1.85
C VAL A 80 27.79 -25.07 0.75
N SER A 81 27.65 -25.77 -0.37
CA SER A 81 26.77 -25.43 -1.47
C SER A 81 25.32 -25.65 -1.04
N VAL A 82 24.62 -24.58 -0.70
CA VAL A 82 23.15 -24.58 -0.64
C VAL A 82 22.59 -24.37 -2.06
N PRO A 83 21.76 -25.28 -2.59
CA PRO A 83 21.13 -25.08 -3.88
C PRO A 83 20.10 -23.93 -3.79
N VAL A 84 20.30 -22.93 -4.65
CA VAL A 84 19.32 -21.88 -4.92
C VAL A 84 18.19 -22.42 -5.81
N SER A 85 16.99 -21.90 -5.58
CA SER A 85 15.84 -21.75 -6.49
C SER A 85 14.56 -22.41 -5.97
N SER A 86 13.72 -21.64 -5.27
CA SER A 86 12.27 -21.88 -5.26
C SER A 86 11.63 -20.95 -6.29
N PRO A 87 11.00 -21.45 -7.37
CA PRO A 87 10.14 -20.62 -8.21
C PRO A 87 8.88 -20.27 -7.43
N SER A 88 8.58 -18.98 -7.31
CA SER A 88 7.26 -18.53 -6.89
C SER A 88 6.26 -18.90 -7.98
N ASN A 89 5.37 -19.85 -7.69
CA ASN A 89 4.22 -20.12 -8.55
C ASN A 89 3.24 -18.95 -8.43
N ALA A 90 3.37 -17.97 -9.32
CA ALA A 90 2.34 -16.96 -9.52
C ALA A 90 1.07 -17.66 -10.04
N LEU A 91 0.03 -17.69 -9.21
CA LEU A 91 -1.31 -18.09 -9.63
C LEU A 91 -1.86 -17.03 -10.60
N THR A 92 -1.81 -17.34 -11.89
CA THR A 92 -2.49 -16.57 -12.93
C THR A 92 -3.99 -16.59 -12.67
N LEU A 93 -4.53 -15.50 -12.10
CA LEU A 93 -5.97 -15.30 -11.99
C LEU A 93 -6.50 -15.09 -13.42
N LYS A 94 -7.10 -16.13 -13.99
CA LYS A 94 -7.83 -16.03 -15.26
C LYS A 94 -8.98 -15.04 -15.06
N ALA A 95 -8.88 -13.88 -15.72
CA ALA A 95 -9.98 -12.95 -15.86
C ALA A 95 -11.10 -13.63 -16.67
N SER A 96 -12.11 -14.14 -15.98
CA SER A 96 -13.37 -14.53 -16.59
C SER A 96 -14.07 -13.25 -17.06
N LYS A 97 -14.22 -13.09 -18.38
CA LYS A 97 -15.13 -12.10 -18.98
C LYS A 97 -16.55 -12.47 -18.53
N GLY A 98 -17.01 -11.89 -17.42
CA GLY A 98 -18.40 -11.96 -16.99
C GLY A 98 -19.24 -10.95 -17.77
N ASN A 99 -20.23 -11.43 -18.52
CA ASN A 99 -21.25 -10.60 -19.15
C ASN A 99 -22.20 -10.03 -18.08
N PHE A 100 -21.84 -8.90 -17.46
CA PHE A 100 -22.71 -8.19 -16.50
C PHE A 100 -23.73 -7.24 -17.17
N ALA A 101 -24.04 -7.44 -18.46
CA ALA A 101 -24.86 -6.50 -19.24
C ALA A 101 -26.38 -6.64 -19.07
N LYS A 102 -26.90 -7.35 -18.05
CA LYS A 102 -28.36 -7.58 -17.94
C LYS A 102 -29.01 -7.37 -16.56
N LEU A 103 -28.28 -6.86 -15.56
CA LEU A 103 -28.89 -6.53 -14.25
C LEU A 103 -28.87 -5.04 -13.88
N GLY A 104 -28.29 -4.16 -14.72
CA GLY A 104 -28.33 -2.70 -14.51
C GLY A 104 -29.61 -2.03 -15.01
N LEU A 105 -30.36 -2.68 -15.92
CA LEU A 105 -31.53 -2.07 -16.55
C LEU A 105 -32.78 -2.08 -15.63
N ALA A 106 -32.90 -3.07 -14.73
CA ALA A 106 -34.06 -3.18 -13.84
C ALA A 106 -34.04 -2.16 -12.69
N ILE A 107 -32.85 -1.83 -12.17
CA ILE A 107 -32.70 -0.87 -11.06
C ILE A 107 -32.96 0.57 -11.53
N ALA A 108 -32.55 0.92 -12.76
CA ALA A 108 -32.82 2.23 -13.34
C ALA A 108 -34.31 2.49 -13.56
N VAL A 109 -35.09 1.46 -13.95
CA VAL A 109 -36.55 1.58 -14.14
C VAL A 109 -37.28 1.77 -12.81
N LEU A 110 -36.89 1.07 -11.74
CA LEU A 110 -37.51 1.27 -10.42
C LEU A 110 -37.23 2.66 -9.83
N GLN A 111 -36.03 3.21 -10.01
CA GLN A 111 -35.71 4.56 -9.55
C GLN A 111 -36.41 5.66 -10.36
N PHE A 112 -36.64 5.43 -11.66
CA PHE A 112 -37.40 6.35 -12.50
C PHE A 112 -38.89 6.36 -12.15
N LEU A 113 -39.48 5.20 -11.83
CA LEU A 113 -40.89 5.09 -11.42
C LEU A 113 -41.14 5.71 -10.03
N TYR A 114 -40.15 5.64 -9.13
CA TYR A 114 -40.23 6.29 -7.82
C TYR A 114 -40.26 7.83 -7.93
N GLN A 115 -39.48 8.41 -8.85
CA GLN A 115 -39.45 9.86 -9.08
C GLN A 115 -40.67 10.43 -9.82
N VAL A 116 -41.53 9.59 -10.40
CA VAL A 116 -42.79 10.02 -11.06
C VAL A 116 -44.00 9.88 -10.12
N SER A 117 -43.82 9.23 -8.96
CA SER A 117 -44.89 9.00 -7.97
C SER A 117 -44.86 10.00 -6.80
N HIS A 118 -44.08 11.07 -6.91
CA HIS A 118 -43.94 12.16 -5.95
C HIS A 118 -43.78 13.49 -6.68
#